data_AF-A0A963TMN4-F1
#
_entry.id   AF-A0A963TMN4-F1
#
_cell.length_a   1.000
_cell.length_b   1.000
_cell.length_c   1.000
_cell.angle_alpha   90.00
_cell.angle_beta   90.00
_cell.angle_gamma   90.00
#
_symmetry.space_group_name_H-M   'P 1'
#
loop_
_entity.id
_entity.type
_entity.pdbx_description
1 polymer ?
#
loop_
_entity_poly.entity_id
_entity_poly.type
_entity_poly.pdbx_seq_one_letter_code
_entity_poly.pdbx_strand_id
1 'polypeptide(L)'
;EWMDPRWIVTRAYGPPSDEEAERPEYWRYWRDLPPKGQIGLFVGAWYHRPNQDFVYKRTDKAGFEASLDEVVAFERTLADD
;
A
#
# COMPACT_ATOMS: atom_id res chain seq x y z
N GLU A 1 -19.37 -4.20 21.42
CA GLU A 1 -18.84 -3.92 20.07
C GLU A 1 -17.71 -2.92 20.22
N TRP A 2 -16.49 -3.22 19.75
CA TRP A 2 -15.27 -2.47 20.13
C TRP A 2 -14.89 -1.35 19.16
N MET A 3 -15.40 -1.37 17.93
CA MET A 3 -15.21 -0.29 16.95
C MET A 3 -16.48 -0.10 16.12
N ASP A 4 -16.79 1.15 15.78
CA ASP A 4 -17.94 1.50 14.95
C ASP A 4 -17.54 1.44 13.46
N PRO A 5 -18.21 0.58 12.65
CA PRO A 5 -17.83 0.37 11.25
C PRO A 5 -18.01 1.62 10.37
N ARG A 6 -18.80 2.61 10.80
CA ARG A 6 -18.99 3.87 10.04
C ARG A 6 -17.70 4.68 9.90
N TRP A 7 -16.73 4.45 10.79
CA TRP A 7 -15.45 5.16 10.79
C TRP A 7 -14.29 4.29 10.28
N ILE A 8 -14.58 3.09 9.78
CA ILE A 8 -13.57 2.17 9.26
C ILE A 8 -13.74 2.03 7.75
N VAL A 9 -12.68 2.39 7.00
CA VAL A 9 -12.59 2.14 5.57
C VAL A 9 -11.72 0.92 5.34
N THR A 10 -12.31 -0.16 4.83
CA THR A 10 -11.57 -1.36 4.44
C THR A 10 -11.27 -1.35 2.95
N ARG A 11 -10.02 -1.65 2.59
CA ARG A 11 -9.56 -1.82 1.22
C ARG A 11 -8.75 -3.09 1.09
N ALA A 12 -9.17 -3.97 0.18
CA ALA A 12 -8.45 -5.20 -0.15
C ALA A 12 -7.96 -5.08 -1.59
N TYR A 13 -6.65 -5.18 -1.78
CA TYR A 13 -6.01 -5.01 -3.07
C TYR A 13 -5.72 -6.36 -3.71
N GLY A 14 -6.03 -6.43 -5.00
CA GLY A 14 -5.55 -7.47 -5.90
C GLY A 14 -4.53 -6.92 -6.89
N PRO A 15 -4.27 -7.68 -7.97
CA PRO A 15 -3.52 -7.17 -9.12
C PRO A 15 -4.07 -5.80 -9.58
N PRO A 16 -3.20 -4.87 -10.02
CA PRO A 16 -3.65 -3.60 -10.59
C PRO A 16 -4.58 -3.84 -11.79
N SER A 17 -5.64 -3.03 -11.91
CA SER A 17 -6.41 -2.94 -13.15
C SER A 17 -5.58 -2.28 -14.26
N ASP A 18 -6.07 -2.33 -15.50
CA ASP A 18 -5.40 -1.69 -16.64
C ASP A 18 -5.19 -0.18 -16.39
N GLU A 19 -6.19 0.51 -15.84
CA GLU A 19 -6.07 1.92 -15.46
C GLU A 19 -4.99 2.12 -14.39
N GLU A 20 -4.98 1.29 -13.35
CA GLU A 20 -4.01 1.42 -12.27
C GLU A 20 -2.59 1.13 -12.75
N ALA A 21 -2.42 0.23 -13.72
CA ALA A 21 -1.13 -0.10 -14.33
C ALA A 21 -0.57 1.02 -15.22
N GLU A 22 -1.43 1.91 -15.73
CA GLU A 22 -1.03 3.11 -16.49
C GLU A 22 -0.64 4.29 -15.57
N ARG A 23 -0.73 4.13 -14.24
CA ARG A 23 -0.40 5.15 -13.24
C ARG A 23 0.85 4.75 -12.44
N PRO A 24 1.50 5.71 -11.76
CA PRO A 24 2.53 5.39 -10.78
C PRO A 24 2.00 4.43 -9.72
N GLU A 25 2.82 3.46 -9.28
CA GLU A 25 2.39 2.37 -8.39
C GLU A 25 1.62 2.83 -7.14
N TYR A 26 2.12 3.87 -6.46
CA TYR A 26 1.51 4.35 -5.22
C TYR A 26 0.23 5.16 -5.42
N TRP A 27 -0.11 5.55 -6.65
CA TRP A 27 -1.29 6.36 -6.96
C TRP A 27 -2.58 5.73 -6.45
N ARG A 28 -2.75 4.41 -6.65
CA ARG A 28 -3.95 3.68 -6.23
C ARG A 28 -4.15 3.70 -4.71
N TYR A 29 -3.06 3.68 -3.95
CA TYR A 29 -3.11 3.74 -2.49
C TYR A 29 -3.42 5.15 -2.00
N TRP A 30 -2.82 6.15 -2.65
CA TRP A 30 -2.99 7.55 -2.26
C TRP A 30 -4.44 8.01 -2.42
N ARG A 31 -5.11 7.59 -3.50
CA ARG A 31 -6.53 7.87 -3.76
C ARG A 31 -7.45 7.29 -2.68
N ASP A 32 -7.04 6.18 -2.07
CA ASP A 32 -7.87 5.36 -1.20
C ASP A 32 -7.61 5.61 0.29
N LEU A 33 -6.71 6.55 0.64
CA LEU A 33 -6.46 6.95 2.02
C LEU A 33 -7.73 7.47 2.71
N PRO A 34 -7.97 7.08 3.98
CA PRO A 34 -9.10 7.59 4.74
C PRO A 34 -8.92 9.09 5.03
N PRO A 35 -10.00 9.88 5.05
CA PRO A 35 -9.94 11.26 5.50
C PRO A 35 -9.62 11.34 7.00
N LYS A 36 -9.14 12.50 7.46
CA LYS A 36 -8.87 12.77 8.88
C LYS A 36 -10.10 12.42 9.74
N GLY A 37 -9.88 11.63 10.79
CA GLY A 37 -10.93 11.14 11.69
C GLY A 37 -11.52 9.76 11.33
N GLN A 38 -11.05 9.12 10.25
CA GLN A 38 -11.39 7.73 9.91
C GLN A 38 -10.17 6.80 10.04
N ILE A 39 -10.43 5.51 10.20
CA ILE A 39 -9.43 4.45 10.29
C ILE A 39 -9.42 3.66 8.98
N GLY A 40 -8.25 3.51 8.36
CA GLY A 40 -8.08 2.71 7.17
C GLY A 40 -7.51 1.32 7.48
N LEU A 41 -8.14 0.27 6.96
CA LEU A 41 -7.65 -1.12 7.02
C LEU A 41 -7.32 -1.61 5.62
N PHE A 42 -6.03 -1.76 5.34
CA PHE A 42 -5.51 -2.07 4.02
C PHE A 42 -4.95 -3.50 3.98
N VAL A 43 -5.51 -4.36 3.12
CA VAL A 43 -5.07 -5.75 2.92
C VAL A 43 -4.42 -5.88 1.55
N GLY A 44 -3.18 -6.38 1.47
CA GLY A 44 -2.48 -6.57 0.21
C GLY A 44 -1.93 -5.29 -0.44
N ALA A 45 -1.74 -4.23 0.35
CA ALA A 45 -1.27 -2.92 -0.11
C ALA A 45 0.23 -2.89 -0.46
N TRP A 46 0.90 -1.74 -0.31
CA TRP A 46 2.27 -1.47 -0.80
C TRP A 46 3.37 -2.42 -0.31
N TYR A 47 3.15 -3.20 0.75
CA TYR A 47 4.08 -4.29 1.15
C TYR A 47 3.97 -5.55 0.29
N HIS A 48 2.88 -5.75 -0.44
CA HIS A 48 2.58 -7.01 -1.09
C HIS A 48 3.53 -7.31 -2.25
N ARG A 49 3.74 -6.33 -3.13
CA ARG A 49 4.60 -6.50 -4.31
C ARG A 49 6.06 -6.80 -3.94
N PRO A 50 6.75 -6.03 -3.08
CA PRO A 50 8.13 -6.34 -2.70
C PRO A 50 8.27 -7.76 -2.12
N ASN A 51 7.33 -8.15 -1.25
CA ASN A 51 7.33 -9.48 -0.64
C ASN A 51 7.13 -10.59 -1.67
N GLN A 52 6.16 -10.44 -2.58
CA GLN A 52 5.94 -11.41 -3.65
C GLN A 52 7.14 -11.53 -4.57
N ASP A 53 7.68 -10.40 -5.02
CA ASP A 53 8.81 -10.39 -5.95
C ASP A 53 10.04 -11.04 -5.31
N PHE A 54 10.27 -10.85 -4.01
CA PHE A 54 11.35 -11.52 -3.30
C PHE A 54 11.11 -13.03 -3.13
N VAL A 55 9.92 -13.44 -2.67
CA VAL A 55 9.56 -14.86 -2.46
C VAL A 55 9.61 -15.66 -3.77
N TYR A 56 9.12 -15.06 -4.87
CA TYR A 56 9.13 -15.68 -6.19
C TYR A 56 10.43 -15.46 -6.97
N LYS A 57 11.47 -14.91 -6.33
CA LYS A 57 12.81 -14.70 -6.93
C LYS A 57 12.80 -13.84 -8.20
N ARG A 58 11.88 -12.87 -8.26
CA ARG A 58 11.81 -11.84 -9.32
C ARG A 58 12.71 -10.64 -9.01
N THR A 59 13.10 -10.48 -7.75
CA THR A 59 14.17 -9.56 -7.31
C THR A 59 15.19 -10.32 -6.45
N ASP A 60 16.40 -9.76 -6.36
CA ASP A 60 17.39 -10.17 -5.38
C ASP A 60 17.18 -9.41 -4.05
N LYS A 61 18.04 -9.70 -3.07
CA LYS A 61 17.99 -9.08 -1.74
C LYS A 61 18.17 -7.56 -1.80
N ALA A 62 19.08 -7.06 -2.66
CA ALA A 62 19.34 -5.64 -2.77
C ALA A 62 18.13 -4.89 -3.35
N GLY A 63 17.50 -5.44 -4.40
CA GLY A 63 16.27 -4.86 -4.96
C GLY A 63 15.07 -4.95 -4.01
N PHE A 64 15.00 -5.98 -3.18
CA PHE A 64 14.01 -6.06 -2.10
C PHE A 64 14.22 -4.96 -1.05
N GLU A 65 15.45 -4.77 -0.57
CA GLU A 65 15.80 -3.71 0.38
C GLU A 65 15.49 -2.32 -0.19
N ALA A 66 15.84 -2.06 -1.46
CA ALA A 66 15.50 -0.81 -2.14
C ALA A 66 13.98 -0.57 -2.23
N SER A 67 13.19 -1.62 -2.49
CA SER A 67 11.73 -1.51 -2.52
C SER A 67 11.14 -1.20 -1.13
N LEU A 68 11.76 -1.70 -0.06
CA LEU A 68 11.35 -1.36 1.30
C LEU A 68 11.69 0.09 1.66
N ASP A 69 12.80 0.63 1.14
CA ASP A 69 13.13 2.05 1.31
C ASP A 69 12.07 2.97 0.67
N GLU A 70 11.53 2.58 -0.50
CA GLU A 70 10.40 3.30 -1.13
C GLU A 70 9.14 3.26 -0.27
N VAL A 71 8.83 2.10 0.33
CA VAL A 71 7.70 1.97 1.27
C VAL A 71 7.87 2.90 2.46
N VAL A 72 9.06 2.95 3.06
CA VAL A 72 9.35 3.85 4.19
C VAL A 72 9.22 5.32 3.77
N ALA A 73 9.66 5.67 2.56
CA ALA A 73 9.53 7.05 2.04
C ALA A 73 8.05 7.44 1.87
N PHE A 74 7.23 6.54 1.35
CA PHE A 74 5.78 6.75 1.24
C PHE A 74 5.14 6.92 2.62
N GLU A 75 5.44 6.04 3.58
CA GLU A 75 4.88 6.12 4.94
C GLU A 75 5.29 7.39 5.69
N ARG A 76 6.52 7.88 5.50
CA ARG A 76 6.95 9.19 6.05
C ARG A 76 6.09 10.32 5.51
N THR A 77 5.80 10.32 4.21
CA THR A 77 4.94 11.34 3.59
C THR A 77 3.53 11.31 4.19
N LEU A 78 3.01 10.12 4.54
CA LEU A 78 1.71 10.00 5.20
C LEU A 78 1.73 10.45 6.67
N ALA A 79 2.84 10.23 7.36
CA ALA A 79 2.99 10.60 8.76
C ALA A 79 3.22 12.11 8.95
N ASP A 80 3.79 12.78 7.95
CA ASP A 80 4.10 14.20 7.98
C ASP A 80 2.89 15.10 7.58
N ASP A 81 1.77 14.53 7.12
CA ASP A 81 0.52 15.23 6.74
C ASP A 81 -0.53 15.35 7.88
#